data_AF-A0AAV6HGM4-F1
#
_entry.id   AF-A0AAV6HGM4-F1
#
_cell.length_a   1.000
_cell.length_b   1.000
_cell.length_c   1.000
_cell.angle_alpha   90.00
_cell.angle_beta   90.00
_cell.angle_gamma   90.00
#
_symmetry.space_group_name_H-M   'P 1'
#
loop_
_entity.id
_entity.type
_entity.pdbx_description
1 polymer ?
#
loop_
_entity_poly.entity_id
_entity_poly.type
_entity_poly.pdbx_seq_one_letter_code
_entity_poly.pdbx_strand_id
1 'polypeptide(L)'
;MKKKYGTKKRMVEQTSYVDTTIEPELAKRRAELLDYSASHSNSSSSLEVLELEAVGEDDTSYQEHLNFILRELAKKQPNLAEIKIRMRRTLFKRIEAMTLPTKKVMEIFPFLGIPQLMQHEMQMKFGIDMDRSLQTAIHELAPRIIRVVKEGSQKRFSPSLLEPTNERLEDAALLLLPELFKEKTEFLYSVEDEVHPCPTVVFHGSLNVLKADTISIRLDGLTLTTGKMTIAEALEYLFSTYFLFNVSYPAPLVNTLTFIQIFLFQLCPNKKKIPIPVLKMYNHFMSFD
;
A
#
# COMPACT_ATOMS: atom_id res chain seq x y z
N MET A 1 52.15 -3.09 -42.00
CA MET A 1 52.85 -3.47 -40.76
C MET A 1 52.50 -2.49 -39.63
N LYS A 2 51.90 -3.03 -38.55
CA LYS A 2 51.95 -2.62 -37.12
C LYS A 2 51.83 -1.13 -36.67
N LYS A 3 50.69 -0.87 -36.00
CA LYS A 3 50.44 -0.31 -34.64
C LYS A 3 51.12 1.01 -34.21
N LYS A 4 50.31 1.98 -33.75
CA LYS A 4 49.96 2.23 -32.32
C LYS A 4 49.11 3.51 -32.19
N TYR A 5 47.82 3.37 -31.90
CA TYR A 5 47.04 4.46 -31.28
C TYR A 5 46.89 4.12 -29.80
N GLY A 6 47.45 4.99 -28.95
CA GLY A 6 47.28 4.93 -27.50
C GLY A 6 46.01 5.66 -27.10
N THR A 7 45.01 4.93 -26.62
CA THR A 7 43.78 5.51 -26.07
C THR A 7 44.03 5.85 -24.60
N LYS A 8 44.09 7.15 -24.28
CA LYS A 8 43.99 7.63 -22.89
C LYS A 8 42.56 7.40 -22.40
N LYS A 9 42.37 6.44 -21.48
CA LYS A 9 41.14 6.32 -20.68
C LYS A 9 41.01 7.57 -19.80
N ARG A 10 40.00 8.39 -20.05
CA ARG A 10 39.54 9.43 -19.11
C ARG A 10 38.51 8.73 -18.21
N MET A 11 38.86 8.51 -16.94
CA MET A 11 37.87 8.16 -15.92
C MET A 11 36.92 9.34 -15.80
N VAL A 12 35.65 9.11 -16.12
CA VAL A 12 34.56 10.02 -15.78
C VAL A 12 33.96 9.45 -14.51
N GLU A 13 34.31 10.04 -13.38
CA GLU A 13 33.54 9.89 -12.15
C GLU A 13 32.17 10.53 -12.40
N GLN A 14 31.14 9.69 -12.57
CA GLN A 14 29.75 10.13 -12.48
C GLN A 14 29.41 10.26 -10.99
N THR A 15 29.72 11.41 -10.41
CA THR A 15 29.01 11.89 -9.22
C THR A 15 27.57 12.20 -9.63
N SER A 16 26.63 11.30 -9.31
CA SER A 16 25.21 11.59 -9.38
C SER A 16 24.88 12.64 -8.32
N TYR A 17 24.76 13.89 -8.75
CA TYR A 17 24.19 14.97 -7.96
C TYR A 17 22.73 14.58 -7.68
N VAL A 18 22.46 14.06 -6.48
CA VAL A 18 21.10 13.94 -5.96
C VAL A 18 20.70 15.35 -5.59
N ASP A 19 19.75 15.90 -6.34
CA ASP A 19 19.21 17.23 -6.05
C ASP A 19 18.40 17.16 -4.75
N THR A 20 19.06 17.51 -3.64
CA THR A 20 18.50 17.51 -2.28
C THR A 20 17.38 18.54 -2.07
N THR A 21 17.01 19.30 -3.12
CA THR A 21 15.90 20.25 -3.07
C THR A 21 14.53 19.64 -3.39
N ILE A 22 14.47 18.42 -3.96
CA ILE A 22 13.22 17.74 -4.33
C ILE A 22 12.53 17.11 -3.10
N GLU A 23 13.31 16.59 -2.14
CA GLU A 23 12.81 15.90 -0.95
C GLU A 23 11.96 16.80 -0.01
N PRO A 24 12.38 18.05 0.27
CA PRO A 24 11.57 19.00 1.07
C PRO A 24 10.29 19.44 0.35
N GLU A 25 10.32 19.55 -0.98
CA GLU A 25 9.16 20.00 -1.77
C GLU A 25 8.09 18.88 -1.88
N LEU A 26 8.51 17.62 -2.00
CA LEU A 26 7.61 16.45 -1.92
C LEU A 26 7.00 16.29 -0.52
N ALA A 27 7.77 16.51 0.56
CA ALA A 27 7.27 16.49 1.92
C ALA A 27 6.28 17.65 2.19
N LYS A 28 6.54 18.84 1.63
CA LYS A 28 5.64 20.00 1.74
C LYS A 28 4.32 19.79 0.97
N ARG A 29 4.37 19.19 -0.23
CA ARG A 29 3.17 18.80 -0.98
C ARG A 29 2.30 17.78 -0.23
N ARG A 30 2.90 16.88 0.58
CA ARG A 30 2.16 15.95 1.46
C ARG A 30 1.39 16.68 2.56
N ALA A 31 1.95 17.74 3.13
CA ALA A 31 1.30 18.56 4.14
C ALA A 31 0.15 19.41 3.56
N GLU A 32 0.31 19.96 2.34
CA GLU A 32 -0.71 20.78 1.67
C GLU A 32 -1.86 19.94 1.07
N LEU A 33 -1.62 18.69 0.66
CA LEU A 33 -2.67 17.78 0.13
C LEU A 33 -3.55 17.15 1.22
N LEU A 34 -3.10 17.11 2.47
CA LEU A 34 -3.95 16.81 3.63
C LEU A 34 -5.04 17.88 3.81
N ASP A 35 -4.75 19.11 3.41
CA ASP A 35 -5.65 20.26 3.57
C ASP A 35 -6.68 20.37 2.44
N TYR A 36 -6.44 19.81 1.25
CA TYR A 36 -7.45 19.78 0.18
C TYR A 36 -8.61 18.82 0.50
N SER A 37 -8.38 17.84 1.38
CA SER A 37 -9.44 17.06 2.03
C SER A 37 -10.08 17.75 3.25
N ALA A 38 -9.46 18.81 3.78
CA ALA A 38 -9.95 19.58 4.93
C ALA A 38 -10.62 20.92 4.54
N SER A 39 -10.37 21.46 3.35
CA SER A 39 -11.01 22.67 2.85
C SER A 39 -12.35 22.32 2.22
N HIS A 40 -13.32 21.96 3.07
CA HIS A 40 -14.67 22.52 3.12
C HIS A 40 -15.32 22.00 4.41
N SER A 41 -15.51 22.93 5.34
CA SER A 41 -16.19 22.84 6.64
C SER A 41 -15.32 22.46 7.85
N ASN A 42 -15.12 23.47 8.70
CA ASN A 42 -14.67 23.38 10.08
C ASN A 42 -15.35 22.25 10.84
N SER A 43 -14.65 21.13 11.02
CA SER A 43 -14.58 20.38 12.28
C SER A 43 -13.55 19.27 12.09
N SER A 44 -12.51 19.33 12.91
CA SER A 44 -11.49 18.29 13.06
C SER A 44 -12.17 16.94 13.30
N SER A 45 -12.19 16.08 12.27
CA SER A 45 -12.67 14.70 12.36
C SER A 45 -11.45 13.78 12.26
N SER A 46 -10.68 13.75 13.34
CA SER A 46 -9.68 12.74 13.61
C SER A 46 -10.32 11.34 13.52
N LEU A 47 -9.71 10.44 12.75
CA LEU A 47 -9.95 9.01 12.88
C LEU A 47 -9.90 8.66 14.38
N GLU A 48 -10.96 8.08 14.93
CA GLU A 48 -10.89 7.41 16.25
C GLU A 48 -9.98 6.18 16.07
N VAL A 49 -8.68 6.45 16.06
CA VAL A 49 -7.65 5.44 16.37
C VAL A 49 -8.07 4.86 17.71
N LEU A 50 -8.13 3.53 17.81
CA LEU A 50 -8.33 2.88 19.11
C LEU A 50 -7.44 3.60 20.12
N GLU A 51 -8.03 4.13 21.19
CA GLU A 51 -7.28 4.67 22.33
C GLU A 51 -6.49 3.49 22.89
N LEU A 52 -5.32 3.26 22.31
CA LEU A 52 -4.36 2.32 22.83
C LEU A 52 -3.95 2.90 24.16
N GLU A 53 -4.17 2.14 25.22
CA GLU A 53 -3.52 2.34 26.50
C GLU A 53 -2.02 2.39 26.23
N ALA A 54 -1.51 3.60 25.97
CA ALA A 54 -0.10 3.90 25.95
C ALA A 54 0.35 3.82 27.40
N VAL A 55 0.55 2.59 27.87
CA VAL A 55 1.20 2.31 29.14
C VAL A 55 2.51 3.07 29.12
N GLY A 56 2.78 3.84 30.18
CA GLY A 56 3.85 4.83 30.30
C GLY A 56 5.28 4.28 30.18
N GLU A 57 5.61 3.77 29.00
CA GLU A 57 6.95 3.38 28.59
C GLU A 57 7.80 4.64 28.44
N ASP A 58 8.90 4.72 29.17
CA ASP A 58 9.90 5.78 28.98
C ASP A 58 10.77 5.50 27.73
N ASP A 59 11.60 6.48 27.34
CA ASP A 59 12.47 6.36 26.16
C ASP A 59 13.45 5.19 26.27
N THR A 60 13.86 4.80 27.48
CA THR A 60 14.77 3.66 27.70
C THR A 60 14.06 2.36 27.36
N SER A 61 12.87 2.16 27.92
CA SER A 61 12.07 0.95 27.66
C SER A 61 11.65 0.82 26.19
N TYR A 62 11.30 1.94 25.55
CA TYR A 62 11.07 1.97 24.11
C TYR A 62 12.29 1.46 23.32
N GLN A 63 13.49 1.95 23.62
CA GLN A 63 14.72 1.51 22.95
C GLN A 63 15.00 0.03 23.20
N GLU A 64 14.73 -0.48 24.41
CA GLU A 64 14.87 -1.91 24.71
C GLU A 64 13.94 -2.77 23.85
N HIS A 65 12.67 -2.37 23.71
CA HIS A 65 11.70 -3.07 22.88
C HIS A 65 12.08 -3.04 21.40
N LEU A 66 12.50 -1.88 20.89
CA LEU A 66 12.94 -1.77 19.51
C LEU A 66 14.18 -2.64 19.24
N ASN A 67 15.19 -2.55 20.11
CA ASN A 67 16.41 -3.36 20.00
C ASN A 67 16.12 -4.85 20.09
N PHE A 68 15.13 -5.26 20.90
CA PHE A 68 14.66 -6.64 20.94
C PHE A 68 14.09 -7.07 19.58
N ILE A 69 13.15 -6.29 19.02
CA ILE A 69 12.52 -6.59 17.73
C ILE A 69 13.57 -6.75 16.63
N LEU A 70 14.52 -5.82 16.55
CA LEU A 70 15.58 -5.85 15.54
C LEU A 70 16.47 -7.09 15.68
N ARG A 71 16.84 -7.47 16.91
CA ARG A 71 17.61 -8.69 17.17
C ARG A 71 16.81 -9.96 16.85
N GLU A 72 15.52 -9.97 17.15
CA GLU A 72 14.64 -11.10 16.88
C GLU A 72 14.47 -11.32 15.37
N LEU A 73 14.31 -10.25 14.60
CA LEU A 73 14.21 -10.29 13.15
C LEU A 73 15.48 -10.78 12.44
N ALA A 74 16.64 -10.59 13.06
CA ALA A 74 17.91 -11.08 12.51
C ALA A 74 18.08 -12.60 12.64
N LYS A 75 17.21 -13.30 13.38
CA LYS A 75 17.28 -14.75 13.55
C LYS A 75 16.76 -15.48 12.31
N LYS A 76 17.26 -16.69 12.08
CA LYS A 76 16.76 -17.60 11.02
C LYS A 76 15.27 -17.97 11.20
N GLN A 77 14.82 -18.05 12.45
CA GLN A 77 13.43 -18.32 12.82
C GLN A 77 13.00 -17.30 13.89
N PRO A 78 12.53 -16.11 13.48
CA PRO A 78 12.08 -15.08 14.42
C PRO A 78 10.84 -15.52 15.20
N ASN A 79 10.76 -15.18 16.49
CA ASN A 79 9.52 -15.31 17.26
C ASN A 79 8.57 -14.15 16.93
N LEU A 80 7.74 -14.32 15.89
CA LEU A 80 6.78 -13.30 15.46
C LEU A 80 5.75 -12.96 16.54
N ALA A 81 5.39 -13.88 17.43
CA ALA A 81 4.44 -13.62 18.50
C ALA A 81 5.00 -12.60 19.51
N GLU A 82 6.26 -12.78 19.93
CA GLU A 82 6.91 -11.84 20.83
C GLU A 82 7.16 -10.48 20.15
N ILE A 83 7.53 -10.47 18.86
CA ILE A 83 7.63 -9.23 18.10
C ILE A 83 6.31 -8.47 18.12
N LYS A 84 5.18 -9.15 17.85
CA LYS A 84 3.84 -8.54 17.88
C LYS A 84 3.46 -7.98 19.26
N ILE A 85 3.89 -8.62 20.34
CA ILE A 85 3.71 -8.11 21.72
C ILE A 85 4.51 -6.82 21.92
N ARG A 86 5.79 -6.80 21.52
CA ARG A 86 6.66 -5.62 21.64
C ARG A 86 6.24 -4.47 20.71
N MET A 87 5.67 -4.79 19.55
CA MET A 87 5.11 -3.79 18.65
C MET A 87 3.97 -3.01 19.34
N ARG A 88 3.06 -3.67 20.07
CA ARG A 88 1.99 -2.97 20.82
C ARG A 88 2.54 -1.91 21.76
N ARG A 89 3.59 -2.27 22.52
CA ARG A 89 4.22 -1.39 23.51
C ARG A 89 4.97 -0.19 22.91
N THR A 90 5.28 -0.25 21.61
CA THR A 90 6.07 0.78 20.92
C THR A 90 5.26 1.57 19.88
N LEU A 91 3.94 1.36 19.84
CA LEU A 91 3.07 1.94 18.82
C LEU A 91 3.01 3.47 18.88
N PHE A 92 3.02 4.07 20.08
CA PHE A 92 2.95 5.52 20.26
C PHE A 92 4.10 6.26 19.56
N LYS A 93 5.35 5.80 19.71
CA LYS A 93 6.51 6.37 19.00
C LYS A 93 6.42 6.19 17.49
N ARG A 94 5.79 5.11 17.01
CA ARG A 94 5.57 4.92 15.58
C ARG A 94 4.60 5.93 15.02
N ILE A 95 3.49 6.20 15.72
CA ILE A 95 2.52 7.22 15.31
C ILE A 95 3.20 8.60 15.16
N GLU A 96 4.07 8.98 16.09
CA GLU A 96 4.87 10.22 16.00
C GLU A 96 5.78 10.23 14.75
N ALA A 97 6.44 9.10 14.49
CA ALA A 97 7.40 8.97 13.40
C ALA A 97 6.77 8.94 12.01
N MET A 98 5.46 8.71 11.86
CA MET A 98 4.82 8.63 10.53
C MET A 98 4.74 9.98 9.79
N THR A 99 5.18 11.07 10.42
CA THR A 99 5.41 12.37 9.76
C THR A 99 6.77 12.46 9.07
N LEU A 100 7.68 11.53 9.35
CA LEU A 100 9.02 11.48 8.76
C LEU A 100 8.98 10.93 7.32
N PRO A 101 10.02 11.20 6.50
CA PRO A 101 10.14 10.58 5.18
C PRO A 101 10.11 9.05 5.26
N THR A 102 9.49 8.41 4.27
CA THR A 102 9.34 6.95 4.14
C THR A 102 10.63 6.19 4.42
N LYS A 103 11.74 6.62 3.81
CA LYS A 103 13.07 6.04 4.05
C LYS A 103 13.44 6.01 5.53
N LYS A 104 13.19 7.12 6.23
CA LYS A 104 13.56 7.26 7.64
C LYS A 104 12.69 6.38 8.53
N VAL A 105 11.39 6.31 8.25
CA VAL A 105 10.48 5.40 8.96
C VAL A 105 10.93 3.95 8.79
N MET A 106 11.30 3.54 7.56
CA MET A 106 11.79 2.19 7.29
C MET A 106 13.14 1.86 7.95
N GLU A 107 14.03 2.85 8.10
CA GLU A 107 15.27 2.68 8.86
C GLU A 107 15.01 2.43 10.36
N ILE A 108 14.03 3.13 10.94
CA ILE A 108 13.71 3.03 12.37
C ILE A 108 12.88 1.76 12.64
N PHE A 109 11.92 1.45 11.76
CA PHE A 109 10.95 0.38 11.91
C PHE A 109 10.98 -0.59 10.71
N PRO A 110 12.09 -1.29 10.46
CA PRO A 110 12.23 -2.18 9.31
C PRO A 110 11.23 -3.35 9.32
N PHE A 111 10.67 -3.68 10.49
CA PHE A 111 9.59 -4.67 10.61
C PHE A 111 8.32 -4.28 9.84
N LEU A 112 8.11 -2.99 9.54
CA LEU A 112 7.01 -2.57 8.67
C LEU A 112 7.20 -3.11 7.26
N GLY A 113 8.42 -3.43 6.82
CA GLY A 113 8.76 -4.12 5.57
C GLY A 113 8.28 -5.59 5.47
N ILE A 114 7.72 -6.14 6.55
CA ILE A 114 7.32 -7.55 6.65
C ILE A 114 5.80 -7.65 6.64
N PRO A 115 5.17 -8.28 5.62
CA PRO A 115 3.72 -8.26 5.46
C PRO A 115 2.90 -8.66 6.69
N GLN A 116 3.27 -9.76 7.37
CA GLN A 116 2.52 -10.21 8.55
C GLN A 116 2.62 -9.27 9.74
N LEU A 117 3.69 -8.45 9.82
CA LEU A 117 3.86 -7.45 10.87
C LEU A 117 3.18 -6.14 10.50
N MET A 118 3.16 -5.78 9.22
CA MET A 118 2.37 -4.66 8.69
C MET A 118 0.87 -4.86 8.92
N GLN A 119 0.35 -6.05 8.63
CA GLN A 119 -1.05 -6.41 8.91
C GLN A 119 -1.35 -6.31 10.42
N HIS A 120 -0.42 -6.77 11.27
CA HIS A 120 -0.56 -6.64 12.71
C HIS A 120 -0.58 -5.17 13.17
N GLU A 121 0.21 -4.30 12.54
CA GLU A 121 0.19 -2.86 12.78
C GLU A 121 -1.19 -2.25 12.46
N MET A 122 -1.77 -2.60 11.31
CA MET A 122 -3.13 -2.17 10.94
C MET A 122 -4.19 -2.70 11.89
N GLN A 123 -4.08 -3.97 12.30
CA GLN A 123 -5.00 -4.56 13.27
C GLN A 123 -4.95 -3.84 14.63
N MET A 124 -3.76 -3.47 15.11
CA MET A 124 -3.63 -2.67 16.33
C MET A 124 -4.24 -1.27 16.17
N LYS A 125 -4.06 -0.63 15.01
CA LYS A 125 -4.52 0.73 14.75
C LYS A 125 -6.04 0.84 14.58
N PHE A 126 -6.66 -0.15 13.93
CA PHE A 126 -8.07 -0.09 13.50
C PHE A 126 -8.96 -1.19 14.08
N GLY A 127 -8.39 -2.19 14.76
CA GLY A 127 -9.15 -3.31 15.32
C GLY A 127 -9.72 -4.27 14.27
N ILE A 128 -9.26 -4.19 13.01
CA ILE A 128 -9.81 -4.94 11.88
C ILE A 128 -8.82 -6.00 11.40
N ASP A 129 -9.35 -7.18 11.11
CA ASP A 129 -8.65 -8.27 10.43
C ASP A 129 -8.80 -8.07 8.91
N MET A 130 -7.86 -7.32 8.32
CA MET A 130 -7.94 -6.90 6.91
C MET A 130 -8.01 -8.08 5.93
N ASP A 131 -7.26 -9.15 6.21
CA ASP A 131 -7.28 -10.37 5.40
C ASP A 131 -8.69 -10.96 5.39
N ARG A 132 -9.25 -11.25 6.57
CA ARG A 132 -10.61 -11.78 6.67
C ARG A 132 -11.66 -10.87 6.02
N SER A 133 -11.57 -9.56 6.23
CA SER A 133 -12.50 -8.58 5.64
C SER A 133 -12.43 -8.61 4.11
N LEU A 134 -11.22 -8.58 3.55
CA LEU A 134 -11.01 -8.63 2.10
C LEU A 134 -11.51 -9.93 1.50
N GLN A 135 -11.09 -11.07 2.05
CA GLN A 135 -11.47 -12.40 1.58
C GLN A 135 -13.00 -12.58 1.58
N THR A 136 -13.67 -12.16 2.65
CA THR A 136 -15.14 -12.24 2.74
C THR A 136 -15.81 -11.40 1.66
N ALA A 137 -15.38 -10.15 1.49
CA ALA A 137 -16.00 -9.23 0.54
C ALA A 137 -15.71 -9.60 -0.91
N ILE A 138 -14.47 -9.97 -1.24
CA ILE A 138 -14.08 -10.25 -2.62
C ILE A 138 -14.68 -11.55 -3.13
N HIS A 139 -14.85 -12.56 -2.27
CA HIS A 139 -15.49 -13.81 -2.65
C HIS A 139 -16.90 -13.60 -3.21
N GLU A 140 -17.68 -12.72 -2.57
CA GLU A 140 -19.02 -12.36 -3.02
C GLU A 140 -18.98 -11.46 -4.27
N LEU A 141 -18.11 -10.45 -4.28
CA LEU A 141 -18.12 -9.40 -5.29
C LEU A 141 -17.43 -9.79 -6.60
N ALA A 142 -16.47 -10.72 -6.58
CA ALA A 142 -15.62 -11.01 -7.74
C ALA A 142 -16.39 -11.36 -9.02
N PRO A 143 -17.41 -12.26 -9.01
CA PRO A 143 -18.19 -12.55 -10.22
C PRO A 143 -18.89 -11.31 -10.77
N ARG A 144 -19.41 -10.44 -9.89
CA ARG A 144 -20.13 -9.22 -10.26
C ARG A 144 -19.18 -8.17 -10.85
N ILE A 145 -18.00 -8.00 -10.26
CA ILE A 145 -16.94 -7.10 -10.75
C ILE A 145 -16.53 -7.50 -12.17
N ILE A 146 -16.19 -8.77 -12.39
CA ILE A 146 -15.79 -9.27 -13.72
C ILE A 146 -16.89 -9.04 -14.75
N ARG A 147 -18.16 -9.33 -14.41
CA ARG A 147 -19.29 -9.13 -15.31
C ARG A 147 -19.45 -7.66 -15.71
N VAL A 148 -19.46 -6.75 -14.74
CA VAL A 148 -19.63 -5.31 -15.00
C VAL A 148 -18.51 -4.76 -15.87
N VAL A 149 -17.27 -5.18 -15.62
CA VAL A 149 -16.12 -4.76 -16.44
C VAL A 149 -16.21 -5.30 -17.87
N LYS A 150 -16.65 -6.56 -18.06
CA LYS A 150 -16.85 -7.16 -19.40
C LYS A 150 -17.94 -6.48 -20.22
N GLU A 151 -19.07 -6.15 -19.57
CA GLU A 151 -20.22 -5.50 -20.21
C GLU A 151 -19.91 -4.03 -20.52
N GLY A 152 -18.93 -3.45 -19.82
CA GLY A 152 -18.39 -2.13 -20.11
C GLY A 152 -17.71 -2.01 -21.48
N SER A 153 -17.51 -0.77 -21.93
CA SER A 153 -17.01 -0.48 -23.30
C SER A 153 -15.49 -0.49 -23.45
N GLN A 154 -14.71 -0.73 -22.38
CA GLN A 154 -13.25 -0.59 -22.39
C GLN A 154 -12.54 -1.97 -22.39
N LYS A 155 -12.25 -2.49 -23.59
CA LYS A 155 -11.48 -3.74 -23.76
C LYS A 155 -9.96 -3.51 -23.71
N ARG A 156 -9.46 -2.83 -22.67
CA ARG A 156 -8.01 -2.51 -22.54
C ARG A 156 -7.22 -3.57 -21.78
N PHE A 157 -7.88 -4.50 -21.11
CA PHE A 157 -7.24 -5.54 -20.31
C PHE A 157 -6.91 -6.80 -21.10
N SER A 158 -5.90 -7.52 -20.63
CA SER A 158 -5.58 -8.84 -21.14
C SER A 158 -6.78 -9.79 -21.04
N PRO A 159 -6.99 -10.68 -22.02
CA PRO A 159 -8.04 -11.70 -21.94
C PRO A 159 -7.98 -12.52 -20.66
N SER A 160 -6.79 -12.74 -20.08
CA SER A 160 -6.64 -13.48 -18.82
C SER A 160 -7.24 -12.80 -17.59
N LEU A 161 -7.36 -11.46 -17.58
CA LEU A 161 -8.04 -10.74 -16.49
C LEU A 161 -9.56 -10.71 -16.70
N LEU A 162 -10.01 -10.64 -17.95
CA LEU A 162 -11.43 -10.64 -18.26
C LEU A 162 -12.02 -12.06 -18.16
N GLU A 163 -11.30 -13.09 -18.59
CA GLU A 163 -11.71 -14.49 -18.53
C GLU A 163 -10.77 -15.29 -17.63
N PRO A 164 -10.74 -14.99 -16.31
CA PRO A 164 -9.89 -15.71 -15.38
C PRO A 164 -10.41 -17.13 -15.18
N THR A 165 -9.52 -18.04 -14.79
CA THR A 165 -9.94 -19.32 -14.23
C THR A 165 -10.64 -19.09 -12.89
N ASN A 166 -11.45 -20.06 -12.44
CA ASN A 166 -12.11 -19.96 -11.13
C ASN A 166 -11.11 -19.73 -9.99
N GLU A 167 -9.92 -20.33 -10.07
CA GLU A 167 -8.83 -20.18 -9.09
C GLU A 167 -8.21 -18.77 -9.05
N ARG A 168 -8.39 -17.96 -10.11
CA ARG A 168 -7.84 -16.59 -10.22
C ARG A 168 -8.93 -15.53 -10.33
N LEU A 169 -10.17 -15.89 -10.05
CA LEU A 169 -11.32 -15.01 -10.20
C LEU A 169 -11.23 -13.79 -9.28
N GLU A 170 -10.91 -14.02 -8.00
CA GLU A 170 -10.77 -12.99 -6.98
C GLU A 170 -9.57 -12.08 -7.28
N ASP A 171 -8.42 -12.68 -7.61
CA ASP A 171 -7.21 -11.96 -8.03
C ASP A 171 -7.49 -11.01 -9.21
N ALA A 172 -8.16 -11.52 -10.25
CA ALA A 172 -8.53 -10.71 -11.40
C ALA A 172 -9.51 -9.59 -11.04
N ALA A 173 -10.49 -9.87 -10.18
CA ALA A 173 -11.44 -8.88 -9.71
C ALA A 173 -10.76 -7.74 -8.96
N LEU A 174 -9.82 -8.04 -8.06
CA LEU A 174 -9.04 -7.02 -7.33
C LEU A 174 -8.25 -6.10 -8.28
N LEU A 175 -7.62 -6.67 -9.30
CA LEU A 175 -6.84 -5.91 -10.28
C LEU A 175 -7.71 -5.08 -11.25
N LEU A 176 -9.00 -5.42 -11.39
CA LEU A 176 -9.95 -4.73 -12.25
C LEU A 176 -10.78 -3.67 -11.53
N LEU A 177 -10.65 -3.51 -10.20
CA LEU A 177 -11.36 -2.48 -9.44
C LEU A 177 -11.23 -1.06 -10.02
N PRO A 178 -10.05 -0.60 -10.52
CA PRO A 178 -9.94 0.73 -11.15
C PRO A 178 -10.90 0.95 -12.32
N GLU A 179 -11.19 -0.10 -13.09
CA GLU A 179 -12.04 0.01 -14.28
C GLU A 179 -13.50 0.33 -13.92
N LEU A 180 -13.98 -0.12 -12.76
CA LEU A 180 -15.32 0.21 -12.26
C LEU A 180 -15.55 1.72 -12.20
N PHE A 181 -14.48 2.48 -11.93
CA PHE A 181 -14.52 3.93 -11.78
C PHE A 181 -13.90 4.67 -12.96
N LYS A 182 -13.47 3.95 -14.02
CA LYS A 182 -12.71 4.49 -15.15
C LYS A 182 -11.42 5.20 -14.69
N GLU A 183 -10.82 4.65 -13.64
CA GLU A 183 -9.60 5.14 -13.01
C GLU A 183 -8.35 4.46 -13.59
N LYS A 184 -7.19 5.03 -13.30
CA LYS A 184 -5.92 4.65 -13.94
C LYS A 184 -5.26 3.49 -13.20
N THR A 185 -5.30 2.30 -13.79
CA THR A 185 -4.74 1.08 -13.19
C THR A 185 -3.25 1.17 -12.89
N GLU A 186 -2.48 1.94 -13.67
CA GLU A 186 -1.04 2.13 -13.44
C GLU A 186 -0.71 2.76 -12.07
N PHE A 187 -1.67 3.42 -11.42
CA PHE A 187 -1.50 3.92 -10.05
C PHE A 187 -1.75 2.86 -8.97
N LEU A 188 -2.40 1.75 -9.32
CA LEU A 188 -2.62 0.61 -8.42
C LEU A 188 -1.47 -0.38 -8.54
N TYR A 189 -1.13 -0.75 -9.77
CA TYR A 189 -0.05 -1.66 -10.06
C TYR A 189 0.63 -1.40 -11.39
N SER A 190 1.87 -1.86 -11.51
CA SER A 190 2.65 -1.89 -12.74
C SER A 190 3.30 -3.25 -12.96
N VAL A 191 3.69 -3.48 -14.21
CA VAL A 191 4.57 -4.57 -14.61
C VAL A 191 5.90 -3.91 -14.92
N GLU A 192 6.98 -4.36 -14.29
CA GLU A 192 8.30 -3.69 -14.33
C GLU A 192 8.37 -2.40 -13.48
N ASP A 193 9.59 -1.88 -13.28
CA ASP A 193 9.93 -0.85 -12.28
C ASP A 193 9.53 0.58 -12.67
N GLU A 194 8.24 0.80 -12.94
CA GLU A 194 7.70 2.16 -13.03
C GLU A 194 7.71 2.84 -11.64
N VAL A 195 8.19 4.09 -11.60
CA VAL A 195 8.33 4.85 -10.36
C VAL A 195 7.11 5.73 -10.17
N HIS A 196 6.31 5.43 -9.16
CA HIS A 196 5.20 6.25 -8.72
C HIS A 196 5.49 6.86 -7.34
N PRO A 197 5.03 8.11 -7.09
CA PRO A 197 5.15 8.75 -5.78
C PRO A 197 4.12 8.24 -4.76
N CYS A 198 3.12 7.47 -5.21
CA CYS A 198 2.14 6.82 -4.34
C CYS A 198 2.54 5.34 -4.12
N PRO A 199 1.95 4.68 -3.10
CA PRO A 199 2.05 3.24 -2.96
C PRO A 199 1.62 2.55 -4.26
N THR A 200 2.43 1.62 -4.76
CA THR A 200 2.15 0.85 -5.98
C THR A 200 2.61 -0.60 -5.84
N VAL A 201 1.82 -1.53 -6.36
CA VAL A 201 2.17 -2.95 -6.49
C VAL A 201 2.98 -3.16 -7.77
N VAL A 202 4.13 -3.80 -7.68
CA VAL A 202 4.97 -4.11 -8.85
C VAL A 202 5.06 -5.62 -9.03
N PHE A 203 4.61 -6.10 -10.20
CA PHE A 203 4.66 -7.51 -10.59
C PHE A 203 5.96 -7.81 -11.36
N HIS A 204 6.64 -8.90 -10.98
CA HIS A 204 7.92 -9.30 -11.56
C HIS A 204 7.85 -10.70 -12.20
N GLY A 205 8.71 -10.94 -13.19
CA GLY A 205 8.90 -12.26 -13.82
C GLY A 205 7.92 -12.62 -14.94
N SER A 206 6.80 -11.90 -15.07
CA SER A 206 5.80 -12.15 -16.11
C SER A 206 5.04 -10.89 -16.49
N LEU A 207 4.80 -10.70 -17.80
CA LEU A 207 3.89 -9.66 -18.31
C LEU A 207 2.42 -9.95 -17.97
N ASN A 208 2.08 -11.21 -17.74
CA ASN A 208 0.80 -11.57 -17.16
C ASN A 208 0.92 -11.48 -15.64
N VAL A 209 0.32 -10.45 -15.05
CA VAL A 209 0.29 -10.19 -13.60
C VAL A 209 -0.26 -11.36 -12.78
N LEU A 210 -1.19 -12.16 -13.35
CA LEU A 210 -1.71 -13.39 -12.73
C LEU A 210 -0.70 -14.55 -12.78
N LYS A 211 0.52 -14.35 -13.27
CA LYS A 211 1.59 -15.34 -13.32
C LYS A 211 2.93 -14.78 -12.83
N ALA A 212 2.90 -13.68 -12.07
CA ALA A 212 4.12 -13.08 -11.54
C ALA A 212 4.84 -14.04 -10.59
N ASP A 213 6.17 -14.04 -10.65
CA ASP A 213 7.03 -14.87 -9.80
C ASP A 213 7.14 -14.30 -8.38
N THR A 214 7.28 -12.97 -8.32
CA THR A 214 7.36 -12.18 -7.09
C THR A 214 6.64 -10.86 -7.27
N ILE A 215 6.21 -10.28 -6.17
CA ILE A 215 5.56 -8.98 -6.12
C ILE A 215 6.34 -8.09 -5.17
N SER A 216 6.38 -6.80 -5.45
CA SER A 216 6.93 -5.78 -4.56
C SER A 216 5.91 -4.70 -4.25
N ILE A 217 6.01 -4.10 -3.07
CA ILE A 217 5.28 -2.87 -2.75
C ILE A 217 6.28 -1.73 -2.69
N ARG A 218 6.02 -0.68 -3.46
CA ARG A 218 6.90 0.50 -3.56
C ARG A 218 6.17 1.76 -3.12
N LEU A 219 6.93 2.70 -2.57
CA LEU A 219 6.49 4.06 -2.24
C LEU A 219 7.70 5.00 -2.38
N ASP A 220 7.53 6.13 -3.05
CA ASP A 220 8.61 7.12 -3.27
C ASP A 220 9.85 6.53 -3.97
N GLY A 221 9.63 5.58 -4.87
CA GLY A 221 10.71 4.83 -5.52
C GLY A 221 11.45 3.84 -4.61
N LEU A 222 11.14 3.78 -3.31
CA LEU A 222 11.67 2.80 -2.37
C LEU A 222 10.86 1.51 -2.42
N THR A 223 11.55 0.38 -2.38
CA THR A 223 10.92 -0.92 -2.22
C THR A 223 10.75 -1.22 -0.74
N LEU A 224 9.49 -1.25 -0.27
CA LEU A 224 9.16 -1.52 1.13
C LEU A 224 9.25 -3.02 1.44
N THR A 225 8.82 -3.85 0.49
CA THR A 225 8.87 -5.30 0.59
C THR A 225 8.91 -5.93 -0.80
N THR A 226 9.53 -7.11 -0.91
CA THR A 226 9.57 -7.93 -2.13
C THR A 226 9.57 -9.40 -1.75
N GLY A 227 8.78 -10.20 -2.44
CA GLY A 227 8.81 -11.65 -2.24
C GLY A 227 7.66 -12.36 -2.95
N LYS A 228 7.45 -13.62 -2.56
CA LYS A 228 6.25 -14.36 -2.94
C LYS A 228 5.10 -13.90 -2.04
N MET A 229 4.07 -13.35 -2.65
CA MET A 229 2.81 -12.97 -2.01
C MET A 229 1.67 -13.18 -3.00
N THR A 230 0.48 -13.38 -2.47
CA THR A 230 -0.77 -13.35 -3.25
C THR A 230 -1.12 -11.91 -3.64
N ILE A 231 -2.02 -11.73 -4.60
CA ILE A 231 -2.50 -10.40 -5.00
C ILE A 231 -3.31 -9.75 -3.86
N ALA A 232 -4.06 -10.55 -3.09
CA ALA A 232 -4.76 -10.08 -1.90
C ALA A 232 -3.79 -9.53 -0.84
N GLU A 233 -2.76 -10.29 -0.46
CA GLU A 233 -1.72 -9.83 0.48
C GLU A 233 -1.01 -8.57 -0.02
N ALA A 234 -0.71 -8.49 -1.33
CA ALA A 234 -0.11 -7.32 -1.93
C ALA A 234 -1.03 -6.09 -1.81
N LEU A 235 -2.33 -6.25 -2.06
CA LEU A 235 -3.31 -5.17 -1.97
C LEU A 235 -3.53 -4.72 -0.52
N GLU A 236 -3.57 -5.64 0.43
CA GLU A 236 -3.62 -5.32 1.85
C GLU A 236 -2.40 -4.52 2.28
N TYR A 237 -1.22 -4.94 1.86
CA TYR A 237 0.03 -4.23 2.19
C TYR A 237 0.06 -2.85 1.52
N LEU A 238 -0.31 -2.76 0.25
CA LEU A 238 -0.45 -1.50 -0.49
C LEU A 238 -1.37 -0.54 0.27
N PHE A 239 -2.54 -1.02 0.66
CA PHE A 239 -3.54 -0.24 1.36
C PHE A 239 -3.03 0.21 2.74
N SER A 240 -2.39 -0.70 3.49
CA SER A 240 -1.74 -0.40 4.77
C SER A 240 -0.71 0.72 4.64
N THR A 241 0.02 0.74 3.52
CA THR A 241 1.06 1.75 3.24
C THR A 241 0.47 3.17 3.21
N TYR A 242 -0.74 3.36 2.67
CA TYR A 242 -1.40 4.68 2.69
C TYR A 242 -1.63 5.19 4.13
N PHE A 243 -2.07 4.33 5.05
CA PHE A 243 -2.39 4.73 6.42
C PHE A 243 -1.17 4.82 7.34
N LEU A 244 -0.14 4.02 7.08
CA LEU A 244 1.05 3.97 7.91
C LEU A 244 2.05 5.06 7.52
N PHE A 245 2.19 5.37 6.23
CA PHE A 245 3.07 6.45 5.78
C PHE A 245 2.35 7.78 5.54
N ASN A 246 1.09 7.87 5.99
CA ASN A 246 0.26 9.07 5.88
C ASN A 246 0.23 9.66 4.46
N VAL A 247 -0.01 8.78 3.47
CA VAL A 247 -0.05 9.16 2.06
C VAL A 247 -1.50 9.39 1.66
N SER A 248 -1.79 10.51 1.01
CA SER A 248 -3.11 10.77 0.43
C SER A 248 -3.37 9.86 -0.76
N TYR A 249 -4.63 9.46 -0.96
CA TYR A 249 -5.01 8.74 -2.18
C TYR A 249 -4.73 9.61 -3.41
N PRO A 250 -4.08 9.07 -4.45
CA PRO A 250 -3.82 9.82 -5.67
C PRO A 250 -5.16 10.04 -6.40
N ALA A 251 -5.37 11.26 -6.93
CA ALA A 251 -6.60 11.61 -7.64
C ALA A 251 -7.01 10.62 -8.75
N PRO A 252 -6.07 10.00 -9.52
CA PRO A 252 -6.42 8.98 -10.50
C PRO A 252 -6.93 7.65 -9.98
N LEU A 253 -6.95 7.42 -8.65
CA LEU A 253 -7.33 6.15 -8.01
C LEU A 253 -8.24 6.34 -6.77
N VAL A 254 -8.75 7.56 -6.55
CA VAL A 254 -9.40 7.93 -5.29
C VAL A 254 -10.69 7.14 -5.03
N ASN A 255 -11.51 6.88 -6.05
CA ASN A 255 -12.75 6.14 -5.87
C ASN A 255 -12.48 4.66 -5.66
N THR A 256 -11.48 4.10 -6.35
CA THR A 256 -11.04 2.71 -6.16
C THR A 256 -10.56 2.47 -4.75
N LEU A 257 -9.65 3.31 -4.24
CA LEU A 257 -9.14 3.17 -2.88
C LEU A 257 -10.23 3.43 -1.83
N THR A 258 -11.16 4.36 -2.10
CA THR A 258 -12.33 4.58 -1.24
C THR A 258 -13.28 3.38 -1.24
N PHE A 259 -13.49 2.72 -2.39
CA PHE A 259 -14.29 1.51 -2.48
C PHE A 259 -13.66 0.36 -1.68
N ILE A 260 -12.35 0.14 -1.86
CA ILE A 260 -11.57 -0.86 -1.12
C ILE A 260 -11.68 -0.59 0.38
N GLN A 261 -11.45 0.65 0.80
CA GLN A 261 -11.54 1.06 2.20
C GLN A 261 -12.89 0.71 2.82
N ILE A 262 -13.99 1.12 2.18
CA ILE A 262 -15.33 1.07 2.78
C ILE A 262 -15.95 -0.31 2.65
N PHE A 263 -15.82 -0.96 1.49
CA PHE A 263 -16.59 -2.15 1.16
C PHE A 263 -15.79 -3.43 1.23
N LEU A 264 -14.46 -3.38 1.02
CA LEU A 264 -13.62 -4.56 1.18
C LEU A 264 -13.05 -4.66 2.60
N PHE A 265 -12.41 -3.59 3.09
CA PHE A 265 -11.83 -3.61 4.44
C PHE A 265 -12.79 -3.16 5.53
N GLN A 266 -13.94 -2.59 5.20
CA GLN A 266 -14.92 -2.10 6.18
C GLN A 266 -14.35 -1.02 7.12
N LEU A 267 -13.35 -0.29 6.62
CA LEU A 267 -12.66 0.80 7.32
C LEU A 267 -13.40 2.12 7.10
N CYS A 268 -14.58 2.29 7.70
CA CYS A 268 -15.24 3.61 7.70
C CYS A 268 -16.24 3.79 8.85
N PRO A 269 -15.95 4.66 9.84
CA PRO A 269 -16.87 4.92 10.95
C PRO A 269 -18.05 5.85 10.58
N ASN A 270 -18.01 6.56 9.44
CA ASN A 270 -19.05 7.54 9.10
C ASN A 270 -19.53 7.41 7.65
N LYS A 271 -20.54 6.56 7.43
CA LYS A 271 -21.21 6.30 6.12
C LYS A 271 -21.85 7.53 5.47
N LYS A 272 -21.80 8.71 6.11
CA LYS A 272 -22.42 9.96 5.63
C LYS A 272 -21.60 10.71 4.57
N LYS A 273 -20.36 10.29 4.26
CA LYS A 273 -19.46 10.97 3.29
C LYS A 273 -18.91 10.04 2.20
N ILE A 274 -19.69 9.06 1.74
CA ILE A 274 -19.28 8.19 0.63
C ILE A 274 -19.42 8.96 -0.69
N PRO A 275 -18.37 9.04 -1.54
CA PRO A 275 -18.49 9.65 -2.85
C PRO A 275 -19.59 8.98 -3.68
N ILE A 276 -20.39 9.80 -4.39
CA ILE A 276 -21.53 9.32 -5.20
C ILE A 276 -21.13 8.21 -6.18
N PRO A 277 -19.99 8.27 -6.90
CA PRO A 277 -19.58 7.18 -7.79
C PRO A 277 -19.41 5.85 -7.07
N VAL A 278 -18.79 5.87 -5.88
CA VAL A 278 -18.55 4.69 -5.05
C VAL A 278 -19.87 4.10 -4.55
N LEU A 279 -20.78 4.94 -4.04
CA LEU A 279 -22.09 4.49 -3.57
C LEU A 279 -22.95 3.91 -4.70
N LYS A 280 -22.94 4.55 -5.88
CA LYS A 280 -23.65 4.04 -7.06
C LYS A 280 -23.14 2.67 -7.48
N MET A 281 -21.81 2.48 -7.50
CA MET A 281 -21.22 1.20 -7.86
C MET A 281 -21.57 0.11 -6.85
N TYR A 282 -21.49 0.40 -5.55
CA TYR A 282 -21.89 -0.55 -4.53
C TYR A 282 -23.37 -0.94 -4.65
N ASN A 283 -24.27 0.03 -4.77
CA ASN A 283 -25.71 -0.24 -4.93
C ASN A 283 -25.99 -1.04 -6.21
N HIS A 284 -25.25 -0.79 -7.29
CA HIS A 284 -25.34 -1.58 -8.51
C HIS A 284 -25.04 -3.07 -8.22
N PHE A 285 -23.99 -3.37 -7.45
CA PHE A 285 -23.68 -4.75 -7.07
C PHE A 285 -24.71 -5.38 -6.13
N MET A 286 -25.31 -4.61 -5.21
CA MET A 286 -26.32 -5.13 -4.27
C MET A 286 -27.73 -5.25 -4.87
N SER A 287 -27.99 -4.65 -6.03
CA SER A 287 -29.30 -4.68 -6.69
C SER A 287 -29.56 -5.91 -7.57
N PHE A 288 -28.60 -6.83 -7.69
CA PHE A 288 -28.70 -8.04 -8.52
C PHE A 288 -29.04 -9.32 -7.74
N ASP A 289 -29.62 -9.18 -6.54
CA ASP A 289 -30.17 -10.29 -5.76
C ASP A 289 -31.67 -10.49 -6.00
#